data_AF-A0A6B2L7P2-F1
#
_entry.id   AF-A0A6B2L7P2-F1
#
_cell.length_a   1.000
_cell.length_b   1.000
_cell.length_c   1.000
_cell.angle_alpha   90.00
_cell.angle_beta   90.00
_cell.angle_gamma   90.00
#
_symmetry.space_group_name_H-M   'P 1'
#
loop_
_entity.id
_entity.type
_entity.pdbx_description
1 polymer ?
#
loop_
_entity_poly.entity_id
_entity_poly.type
_entity_poly.pdbx_seq_one_letter_code
_entity_poly.pdbx_strand_id
1 'polypeptide(L)'
;MWLILISICGKNNNLLHLQNVHKNLLNSSQLLSTFLYNSLIQNYSKCSDFETSFSLFSEMPSNMKDATTYSIMIGICGDFRMIDKAKNLFDEMIEKNIAVDKFVIGAMLHALCHSILPDEALSLFNRMEDEFKIKPSEHHHSIVIDALGRVGRLDEAEKICELYPSQCAWTSLLGSCRLFLDEERAERIFWGVFQKDYPSFVPSYIIMANIHAMLGHWDKQQQVWKLKSENKLKKIPGKSWIFVNGKMHYFVAHETQHFALASIRSFHKTVVDKIKVLGYKADVSWVSKNISEDDKELDLCEHSERYALCYGMMEVQEGPISIFKNLRVCGDCHTYAAMVSKAFLREIRLRDSVTWHIFKDGKCSCNGKW
;
A
#
# COMPACT_ATOMS: atom_id res chain seq x y z
N MET A 1 8.92 13.62 -24.71
CA MET A 1 8.77 14.67 -23.68
C MET A 1 7.59 14.40 -22.76
N TRP A 2 6.35 14.35 -23.25
CA TRP A 2 5.14 14.20 -22.42
C TRP A 2 5.14 13.00 -21.47
N LEU A 3 5.52 11.80 -21.96
CA LEU A 3 5.60 10.60 -21.12
C LEU A 3 6.50 10.77 -19.89
N ILE A 4 7.61 11.50 -20.05
CA ILE A 4 8.55 11.77 -18.96
C ILE A 4 7.92 12.72 -17.95
N LEU A 5 7.30 13.81 -18.41
CA LEU A 5 6.62 14.78 -17.54
C LEU A 5 5.49 14.11 -16.74
N ILE A 6 4.64 13.33 -17.40
CA ILE A 6 3.54 12.57 -16.76
C ILE A 6 4.09 11.60 -15.71
N SER A 7 5.14 10.85 -16.05
CA SER A 7 5.79 9.90 -15.13
C SER A 7 6.41 10.59 -13.91
N ILE A 8 7.04 11.75 -14.09
CA ILE A 8 7.59 12.55 -12.99
C ILE A 8 6.48 13.05 -12.07
N CYS A 9 5.34 13.48 -12.62
CA CYS A 9 4.19 13.91 -11.81
C CYS A 9 3.68 12.77 -10.94
N GLY A 10 3.47 11.58 -11.51
CA GLY A 10 2.98 10.42 -10.76
C GLY A 10 3.98 9.86 -9.76
N LYS A 11 5.29 9.86 -10.05
CA LYS A 11 6.33 9.47 -9.09
C LYS A 11 6.38 10.39 -7.88
N ASN A 12 6.08 11.67 -8.08
CA ASN A 12 6.03 12.66 -7.02
C ASN A 12 4.62 12.84 -6.46
N ASN A 13 3.62 12.08 -6.90
CA ASN A 13 2.22 12.22 -6.47
C ASN A 13 1.64 13.65 -6.62
N ASN A 14 2.11 14.41 -7.60
CA ASN A 14 1.70 15.80 -7.82
C ASN A 14 0.54 15.90 -8.81
N LEU A 15 -0.69 15.84 -8.30
CA LEU A 15 -1.92 15.89 -9.10
C LEU A 15 -2.05 17.21 -9.88
N LEU A 16 -1.79 18.35 -9.25
CA LEU A 16 -1.93 19.67 -9.87
C LEU A 16 -0.98 19.81 -11.08
N HIS A 17 0.27 19.37 -10.94
CA HIS A 17 1.21 19.40 -12.06
C HIS A 17 0.81 18.41 -13.16
N LEU A 18 0.32 17.22 -12.80
CA LEU A 18 -0.20 16.25 -13.77
C LEU A 18 -1.36 16.83 -14.59
N GLN A 19 -2.32 17.49 -13.95
CA GLN A 19 -3.45 18.14 -14.60
C GLN A 19 -2.99 19.24 -15.57
N ASN A 20 -2.02 20.06 -15.16
CA ASN A 20 -1.44 21.09 -16.02
C ASN A 20 -0.71 20.48 -17.24
N VAL A 21 0.09 19.44 -17.03
CA VAL A 21 0.78 18.72 -18.11
C VAL A 21 -0.23 18.09 -19.07
N HIS A 22 -1.29 17.46 -18.54
CA HIS A 22 -2.35 16.87 -19.34
C HIS A 22 -3.10 17.91 -20.17
N LYS A 23 -3.48 19.05 -19.58
CA LYS A 23 -4.10 20.17 -20.29
C LYS A 23 -3.23 20.69 -21.43
N ASN A 24 -1.93 20.86 -21.19
CA ASN A 24 -0.99 21.32 -22.21
C ASN A 24 -0.81 20.31 -23.35
N LEU A 25 -0.84 19.01 -23.04
CA LEU A 25 -0.82 17.94 -24.04
C LEU A 25 -2.08 17.99 -24.93
N LEU A 26 -3.26 18.19 -24.35
CA LEU A 26 -4.51 18.34 -25.13
C LEU A 26 -4.48 19.57 -26.04
N ASN A 27 -3.81 20.64 -25.63
CA ASN A 27 -3.63 21.85 -26.43
C ASN A 27 -2.55 21.72 -27.52
N SER A 28 -1.67 20.71 -27.48
CA SER A 28 -0.51 20.64 -28.38
C SER A 28 -0.82 20.09 -29.77
N SER A 29 -2.09 20.01 -30.19
CA SER A 29 -2.58 19.39 -31.45
C SER A 29 -2.11 17.94 -31.69
N GLN A 30 -1.50 17.31 -30.68
CA GLN A 30 -0.91 15.99 -30.77
C GLN A 30 -1.99 14.94 -30.45
N LEU A 31 -2.17 13.96 -31.33
CA LEU A 31 -3.04 12.82 -31.05
C LEU A 31 -2.48 11.98 -29.91
N LEU A 32 -3.34 11.63 -28.96
CA LEU A 32 -2.98 10.73 -27.86
C LEU A 32 -2.75 9.32 -28.41
N SER A 33 -1.57 8.76 -28.18
CA SER A 33 -1.28 7.36 -28.47
C SER A 33 -1.70 6.44 -27.31
N THR A 34 -1.78 5.14 -27.55
CA THR A 34 -2.03 4.12 -26.50
C THR A 34 -1.08 4.28 -25.31
N PHE A 35 0.21 4.53 -25.57
CA PHE A 35 1.21 4.77 -24.53
C PHE A 35 0.93 6.02 -23.69
N LEU A 36 0.44 7.10 -24.30
CA LEU A 36 0.10 8.33 -23.58
C LEU A 36 -1.14 8.14 -22.73
N TYR A 37 -2.18 7.48 -23.24
CA TYR A 37 -3.37 7.11 -22.46
C TYR A 37 -2.98 6.25 -21.26
N ASN A 38 -2.27 5.14 -21.50
CA ASN A 38 -1.84 4.22 -20.45
C ASN A 38 -1.00 4.95 -19.38
N SER A 39 -0.11 5.86 -19.78
CA SER A 39 0.67 6.69 -18.86
C SER A 39 -0.20 7.66 -18.05
N LEU A 40 -1.15 8.37 -18.69
CA LEU A 40 -2.07 9.26 -17.98
C LEU A 40 -2.91 8.48 -16.97
N ILE A 41 -3.58 7.40 -17.41
CA ILE A 41 -4.42 6.52 -16.58
C ILE A 41 -3.62 6.07 -15.34
N GLN A 42 -2.41 5.52 -15.54
CA GLN A 42 -1.61 5.04 -14.42
C GLN A 42 -1.20 6.16 -13.45
N ASN A 43 -0.84 7.34 -13.97
CA ASN A 43 -0.29 8.42 -13.14
C ASN A 43 -1.39 9.25 -12.45
N TYR A 44 -2.61 9.33 -12.99
CA TYR A 44 -3.76 9.92 -12.29
C TYR A 44 -4.11 9.10 -11.03
N SER A 45 -4.20 7.77 -11.15
CA SER A 45 -4.38 6.88 -10.00
C SER A 45 -3.25 7.02 -8.96
N LYS A 46 -1.98 7.16 -9.40
CA LYS A 46 -0.85 7.43 -8.48
C LYS A 46 -0.97 8.77 -7.75
N CYS A 47 -1.65 9.74 -8.33
CA CYS A 47 -1.89 11.05 -7.76
C CYS A 47 -3.21 11.15 -6.99
N SER A 48 -3.80 10.03 -6.56
CA SER A 48 -5.06 9.99 -5.79
C SER A 48 -6.32 10.29 -6.60
N ASP A 49 -6.25 10.36 -7.93
CA ASP A 49 -7.38 10.65 -8.82
C ASP A 49 -7.66 9.45 -9.72
N PHE A 50 -8.19 8.39 -9.13
CA PHE A 50 -8.53 7.18 -9.88
C PHE A 50 -9.78 7.41 -10.74
N GLU A 51 -10.64 8.36 -10.38
CA GLU A 51 -11.82 8.75 -11.16
C GLU A 51 -11.43 9.22 -12.56
N THR A 52 -10.47 10.15 -12.67
CA THR A 52 -9.94 10.58 -13.98
C THR A 52 -9.31 9.41 -14.74
N SER A 53 -8.74 8.43 -14.02
CA SER A 53 -8.18 7.22 -14.66
C SER A 53 -9.28 6.38 -15.34
N PHE A 54 -10.44 6.21 -14.70
CA PHE A 54 -11.61 5.55 -15.30
C PHE A 54 -12.24 6.37 -16.44
N SER A 55 -12.31 7.70 -16.31
CA SER A 55 -12.79 8.57 -17.38
C SER A 55 -11.90 8.45 -18.63
N LEU A 56 -10.59 8.52 -18.47
CA LEU A 56 -9.63 8.36 -19.57
C LEU A 56 -9.71 6.98 -20.23
N PHE A 57 -9.89 5.92 -19.45
CA PHE A 57 -10.12 4.59 -20.01
C PHE A 57 -11.42 4.52 -20.82
N SER A 58 -12.47 5.22 -20.38
CA SER A 58 -13.76 5.25 -21.08
C SER A 58 -13.69 6.07 -22.37
N GLU A 59 -12.94 7.18 -22.37
CA GLU A 59 -12.71 8.04 -23.53
C GLU A 59 -11.76 7.41 -24.57
N MET A 60 -10.85 6.54 -24.14
CA MET A 60 -9.88 5.88 -25.02
C MET A 60 -10.61 5.05 -26.10
N PRO A 61 -10.33 5.28 -27.40
CA PRO A 61 -10.93 4.52 -28.48
C PRO A 61 -10.76 3.00 -28.31
N SER A 62 -11.83 2.23 -28.54
CA SER A 62 -11.83 0.79 -28.28
C SER A 62 -10.74 0.02 -29.03
N ASN A 63 -10.38 0.46 -30.24
CA ASN A 63 -9.31 -0.13 -31.05
C ASN A 63 -7.89 0.21 -30.57
N MET A 64 -7.75 1.13 -29.60
CA MET A 64 -6.46 1.49 -29.01
C MET A 64 -6.18 0.75 -27.70
N LYS A 65 -7.20 0.19 -27.05
CA LYS A 65 -7.08 -0.54 -25.78
C LYS A 65 -6.36 -1.86 -26.02
N ASP A 66 -5.25 -2.06 -25.31
CA ASP A 66 -4.43 -3.27 -25.40
C ASP A 66 -4.32 -3.97 -24.04
N ALA A 67 -3.58 -5.09 -24.00
CA ALA A 67 -3.35 -5.84 -22.76
C ALA A 67 -2.73 -4.98 -21.65
N THR A 68 -1.90 -4.00 -22.01
CA THR A 68 -1.32 -3.06 -21.03
C THR A 68 -2.40 -2.14 -20.46
N THR A 69 -3.32 -1.64 -21.28
CA THR A 69 -4.45 -0.82 -20.83
C THR A 69 -5.31 -1.58 -19.80
N TYR A 70 -5.68 -2.82 -20.08
CA TYR A 70 -6.48 -3.64 -19.15
C TYR A 70 -5.71 -4.01 -17.89
N SER A 71 -4.44 -4.41 -18.01
CA SER A 71 -3.58 -4.69 -16.84
C SER A 71 -3.49 -3.48 -15.90
N ILE A 72 -3.33 -2.26 -16.44
CA ILE A 72 -3.33 -1.02 -15.65
C ILE A 72 -4.68 -0.83 -14.94
N MET A 73 -5.81 -0.95 -15.65
CA MET A 73 -7.13 -0.72 -15.06
C MET A 73 -7.51 -1.76 -14.00
N ILE A 74 -7.22 -3.04 -14.25
CA ILE A 74 -7.41 -4.12 -13.28
C ILE A 74 -6.52 -3.89 -12.06
N GLY A 75 -5.26 -3.48 -12.26
CA GLY A 75 -4.34 -3.12 -11.18
C GLY A 75 -4.85 -1.96 -10.34
N ILE A 76 -5.38 -0.91 -10.97
CA ILE A 76 -6.06 0.21 -10.28
C ILE A 76 -7.26 -0.33 -9.49
N CYS A 77 -8.07 -1.21 -10.05
CA CYS A 77 -9.18 -1.82 -9.31
C CYS A 77 -8.69 -2.60 -8.08
N GLY A 78 -7.58 -3.33 -8.17
CA GLY A 78 -6.97 -4.02 -7.04
C GLY A 78 -6.45 -3.06 -5.96
N ASP A 79 -5.75 -2.00 -6.37
CA ASP A 79 -5.26 -0.93 -5.51
C ASP A 79 -6.39 -0.24 -4.71
N PHE A 80 -7.60 -0.15 -5.28
CA PHE A 80 -8.77 0.46 -4.65
C PHE A 80 -9.84 -0.54 -4.18
N ARG A 81 -9.55 -1.85 -4.22
CA ARG A 81 -10.42 -2.95 -3.77
C ARG A 81 -11.79 -2.98 -4.46
N MET A 82 -11.80 -2.69 -5.75
CA MET A 82 -12.99 -2.72 -6.63
C MET A 82 -13.06 -4.05 -7.40
N ILE A 83 -13.18 -5.18 -6.70
CA ILE A 83 -13.05 -6.50 -7.32
C ILE A 83 -14.05 -6.76 -8.43
N ASP A 84 -15.30 -6.33 -8.27
CA ASP A 84 -16.33 -6.55 -9.28
C ASP A 84 -15.99 -5.83 -10.59
N LYS A 85 -15.42 -4.61 -10.50
CA LYS A 85 -14.92 -3.89 -11.68
C LYS A 85 -13.71 -4.59 -12.30
N ALA A 86 -12.81 -5.14 -11.48
CA ALA A 86 -11.65 -5.88 -11.96
C ALA A 86 -12.08 -7.12 -12.76
N LYS A 87 -13.05 -7.88 -12.24
CA LYS A 87 -13.65 -9.05 -12.92
C LYS A 87 -14.30 -8.64 -14.24
N ASN A 88 -15.16 -7.61 -14.22
CA ASN A 88 -15.81 -7.12 -15.44
C ASN A 88 -14.81 -6.67 -16.51
N LEU A 89 -13.71 -6.00 -16.13
CA LEU A 89 -12.66 -5.60 -17.06
C LEU A 89 -11.89 -6.78 -17.63
N PHE A 90 -11.65 -7.81 -16.83
CA PHE A 90 -11.01 -9.05 -17.26
C PHE A 90 -11.90 -9.81 -18.25
N ASP A 91 -13.20 -9.90 -17.98
CA ASP A 91 -14.17 -10.53 -18.87
C ASP A 91 -14.33 -9.74 -20.17
N GLU A 92 -14.44 -8.40 -20.11
CA GLU A 92 -14.50 -7.51 -21.28
C GLU A 92 -13.28 -7.71 -22.21
N MET A 93 -12.09 -7.87 -21.63
CA MET A 93 -10.85 -8.13 -22.36
C MET A 93 -10.91 -9.44 -23.15
N ILE A 94 -11.42 -10.50 -22.52
CA ILE A 94 -11.58 -11.84 -23.13
C ILE A 94 -12.61 -11.78 -24.25
N GLU A 95 -13.77 -11.16 -24.01
CA GLU A 95 -14.83 -10.99 -25.01
C GLU A 95 -14.34 -10.25 -26.27
N LYS A 96 -13.42 -9.29 -26.08
CA LYS A 96 -12.80 -8.53 -27.16
C LYS A 96 -11.61 -9.24 -27.82
N ASN A 97 -11.33 -10.49 -27.46
CA ASN A 97 -10.20 -11.29 -27.95
C ASN A 97 -8.84 -10.58 -27.79
N ILE A 98 -8.69 -9.78 -26.74
CA ILE A 98 -7.41 -9.15 -26.41
C ILE A 98 -6.59 -10.15 -25.58
N ALA A 99 -5.35 -10.39 -25.99
CA ALA A 99 -4.51 -11.42 -25.38
C ALA A 99 -4.24 -11.16 -23.89
N VAL A 100 -4.59 -12.14 -23.04
CA VAL A 100 -4.21 -12.16 -21.64
C VAL A 100 -2.72 -12.50 -21.54
N ASP A 101 -1.95 -11.63 -20.90
CA ASP A 101 -0.53 -11.85 -20.66
C ASP A 101 -0.21 -11.95 -19.15
N LYS A 102 1.06 -12.17 -18.84
CA LYS A 102 1.53 -12.29 -17.45
C LYS A 102 1.26 -11.05 -16.60
N PHE A 103 1.11 -9.86 -17.19
CA PHE A 103 0.84 -8.63 -16.45
C PHE A 103 -0.65 -8.49 -16.13
N VAL A 104 -1.52 -8.95 -17.02
CA VAL A 104 -2.98 -9.02 -16.77
C VAL A 104 -3.26 -10.00 -15.64
N ILE A 105 -2.68 -11.21 -15.68
CA ILE A 105 -2.86 -12.19 -14.61
C ILE A 105 -2.33 -11.67 -13.28
N GLY A 106 -1.13 -11.07 -13.27
CA GLY A 106 -0.57 -10.45 -12.06
C GLY A 106 -1.49 -9.37 -11.48
N ALA A 107 -2.07 -8.51 -12.32
CA ALA A 107 -3.03 -7.49 -11.90
C ALA A 107 -4.31 -8.10 -11.32
N MET A 108 -4.83 -9.17 -11.92
CA MET A 108 -6.03 -9.84 -11.43
C MET A 108 -5.78 -10.59 -10.11
N LEU A 109 -4.64 -11.28 -9.98
CA LEU A 109 -4.22 -11.88 -8.71
C LEU A 109 -4.07 -10.82 -7.61
N HIS A 110 -3.49 -9.65 -7.93
CA HIS A 110 -3.39 -8.53 -7.00
C HIS A 110 -4.77 -8.07 -6.53
N ALA A 111 -5.73 -7.92 -7.45
CA ALA A 111 -7.10 -7.55 -7.11
C ALA A 111 -7.79 -8.59 -6.21
N LEU A 112 -7.62 -9.88 -6.49
CA LEU A 112 -8.16 -10.98 -5.68
C LEU A 112 -7.53 -11.04 -4.29
N CYS A 113 -6.20 -10.88 -4.20
CA CYS A 113 -5.46 -10.83 -2.95
C CYS A 113 -5.96 -9.68 -2.05
N HIS A 114 -6.02 -8.46 -2.61
CA HIS A 114 -6.48 -7.27 -1.90
C HIS A 114 -7.99 -7.29 -1.57
N SER A 115 -8.75 -8.20 -2.18
CA SER A 115 -10.17 -8.41 -1.88
C SER A 115 -10.42 -9.62 -0.98
N ILE A 116 -9.35 -10.28 -0.50
CA ILE A 116 -9.41 -11.41 0.43
C ILE A 116 -10.16 -12.60 -0.18
N LEU A 117 -9.84 -12.93 -1.43
CA LEU A 117 -10.39 -14.04 -2.20
C LEU A 117 -9.29 -15.06 -2.55
N PRO A 118 -8.74 -15.78 -1.55
CA PRO A 118 -7.60 -16.67 -1.75
C PRO A 118 -7.91 -17.85 -2.67
N ASP A 119 -9.12 -18.42 -2.60
CA ASP A 119 -9.51 -19.57 -3.43
C ASP A 119 -9.59 -19.20 -4.92
N GLU A 120 -10.15 -18.03 -5.23
CA GLU A 120 -10.18 -17.52 -6.60
C GLU A 120 -8.77 -17.19 -7.09
N ALA A 121 -7.91 -16.63 -6.23
CA ALA A 121 -6.51 -16.37 -6.57
C ALA A 121 -5.75 -17.67 -6.88
N LEU A 122 -5.92 -18.71 -6.06
CA LEU A 122 -5.32 -20.03 -6.30
C LEU A 122 -5.85 -20.67 -7.58
N SER A 123 -7.16 -20.59 -7.80
CA SER A 123 -7.79 -21.11 -9.02
C SER A 123 -7.20 -20.44 -10.27
N LEU A 124 -7.12 -19.10 -10.29
CA LEU A 124 -6.53 -18.36 -11.40
C LEU A 124 -5.05 -18.70 -11.58
N PHE A 125 -4.29 -18.79 -10.49
CA PHE A 125 -2.86 -19.14 -10.51
C PHE A 125 -2.63 -20.54 -11.11
N ASN A 126 -3.40 -21.54 -10.70
CA ASN A 126 -3.28 -22.91 -11.21
C ASN A 126 -3.66 -23.02 -12.70
N ARG A 127 -4.59 -22.17 -13.17
CA ARG A 127 -5.02 -22.13 -14.58
C ARG A 127 -4.02 -21.41 -15.50
N MET A 128 -3.01 -20.73 -14.96
CA MET A 128 -2.06 -19.92 -15.74
C MET A 128 -1.37 -20.69 -16.87
N GLU A 129 -0.81 -21.87 -16.55
CA GLU A 129 -0.08 -22.66 -17.55
C GLU A 129 -1.02 -23.41 -18.50
N ASP A 130 -2.11 -23.97 -17.97
CA ASP A 130 -3.00 -24.84 -18.74
C ASP A 130 -3.91 -24.06 -19.68
N GLU A 131 -4.52 -22.97 -19.21
CA GLU A 131 -5.49 -22.18 -19.97
C GLU A 131 -4.83 -21.05 -20.77
N PHE A 132 -3.92 -20.31 -20.13
CA PHE A 132 -3.33 -19.10 -20.74
C PHE A 132 -1.94 -19.33 -21.35
N LYS A 133 -1.34 -20.51 -21.14
CA LYS A 133 0.03 -20.84 -21.57
C LYS A 133 1.09 -19.87 -21.00
N ILE A 134 0.81 -19.32 -19.81
CA ILE A 134 1.69 -18.39 -19.11
C ILE A 134 2.35 -19.12 -17.94
N LYS A 135 3.69 -19.20 -17.96
CA LYS A 135 4.44 -19.70 -16.81
C LYS A 135 4.39 -18.69 -15.65
N PRO A 136 4.05 -19.10 -14.42
CA PRO A 136 4.14 -18.26 -13.25
C PRO A 136 5.54 -17.66 -13.07
N SER A 137 5.57 -16.38 -12.72
CA SER A 137 6.82 -15.69 -12.33
C SER A 137 6.92 -15.57 -10.82
N GLU A 138 8.10 -15.19 -10.30
CA GLU A 138 8.31 -14.90 -8.88
C GLU A 138 7.25 -13.94 -8.31
N HIS A 139 6.83 -12.95 -9.10
CA HIS A 139 5.79 -12.02 -8.70
C HIS A 139 4.45 -12.72 -8.47
N HIS A 140 4.02 -13.63 -9.37
CA HIS A 140 2.78 -14.38 -9.21
C HIS A 140 2.80 -15.24 -7.95
N HIS A 141 3.91 -15.94 -7.68
CA HIS A 141 4.08 -16.70 -6.44
C HIS A 141 3.91 -15.81 -5.21
N SER A 142 4.58 -14.65 -5.19
CA SER A 142 4.52 -13.73 -4.04
C SER A 142 3.10 -13.22 -3.76
N ILE A 143 2.30 -12.95 -4.80
CA ILE A 143 0.91 -12.49 -4.63
C ILE A 143 0.03 -13.59 -4.05
N VAL A 144 0.19 -14.84 -4.54
CA VAL A 144 -0.60 -15.97 -4.04
C VAL A 144 -0.24 -16.33 -2.61
N ILE A 145 1.05 -16.27 -2.26
CA ILE A 145 1.54 -16.41 -0.88
C ILE A 145 0.94 -15.32 0.00
N ASP A 146 0.91 -14.05 -0.43
CA ASP A 146 0.27 -12.96 0.32
C ASP A 146 -1.25 -13.19 0.46
N ALA A 147 -1.92 -13.68 -0.59
CA ALA A 147 -3.36 -13.96 -0.56
C ALA A 147 -3.73 -15.05 0.46
N LEU A 148 -2.99 -16.18 0.45
CA LEU A 148 -3.12 -17.25 1.44
C LEU A 148 -2.72 -16.78 2.84
N GLY A 149 -1.62 -16.06 2.90
CA GLY A 149 -1.02 -15.54 4.11
C GLY A 149 -1.96 -14.62 4.88
N ARG A 150 -2.66 -13.71 4.20
CA ARG A 150 -3.64 -12.77 4.78
C ARG A 150 -4.85 -13.44 5.44
N VAL A 151 -5.17 -14.68 5.08
CA VAL A 151 -6.28 -15.44 5.66
C VAL A 151 -5.82 -16.56 6.62
N GLY A 152 -4.52 -16.62 6.93
CA GLY A 152 -3.97 -17.58 7.89
C GLY A 152 -3.73 -18.98 7.31
N ARG A 153 -3.80 -19.16 5.98
CA ARG A 153 -3.47 -20.43 5.31
C ARG A 153 -1.95 -20.59 5.16
N LEU A 154 -1.23 -20.48 6.28
CA LEU A 154 0.23 -20.37 6.31
C LEU A 154 0.93 -21.63 5.80
N ASP A 155 0.38 -22.81 6.04
CA ASP A 155 0.96 -24.08 5.57
C ASP A 155 0.91 -24.21 4.04
N GLU A 156 -0.18 -23.74 3.42
CA GLU A 156 -0.29 -23.71 1.96
C GLU A 156 0.64 -22.66 1.35
N ALA A 157 0.73 -21.48 1.99
CA ALA A 157 1.67 -20.44 1.60
C ALA A 157 3.13 -20.93 1.70
N GLU A 158 3.47 -21.67 2.77
CA GLU A 158 4.81 -22.24 2.97
C GLU A 158 5.15 -23.30 1.93
N LYS A 159 4.22 -24.20 1.58
CA LYS A 159 4.44 -25.16 0.48
C LYS A 159 4.81 -24.49 -0.84
N ILE A 160 4.18 -23.34 -1.17
CA ILE A 160 4.53 -22.58 -2.38
C ILE A 160 5.93 -21.98 -2.26
N CYS A 161 6.31 -21.45 -1.08
CA CYS A 161 7.67 -20.97 -0.83
C CYS A 161 8.72 -22.07 -0.99
N GLU A 162 8.44 -23.29 -0.54
CA GLU A 162 9.35 -24.43 -0.66
C GLU A 162 9.52 -24.88 -2.11
N LEU A 163 8.44 -24.89 -2.89
CA LEU A 163 8.47 -25.24 -4.32
C LEU A 163 9.15 -24.17 -5.17
N TYR A 164 8.96 -22.90 -4.84
CA TYR A 164 9.46 -21.74 -5.60
C TYR A 164 10.18 -20.75 -4.67
N PRO A 165 11.33 -21.14 -4.09
CA PRO A 165 12.01 -20.34 -3.08
C PRO A 165 12.57 -19.05 -3.69
N SER A 166 12.20 -17.93 -3.08
CA SER A 166 12.71 -16.63 -3.46
C SER A 166 12.68 -15.65 -2.29
N GLN A 167 13.47 -14.58 -2.36
CA GLN A 167 13.44 -13.52 -1.35
C GLN A 167 12.03 -12.95 -1.19
N CYS A 168 11.28 -12.74 -2.29
CA CYS A 168 9.93 -12.20 -2.25
C CYS A 168 8.91 -13.18 -1.63
N ALA A 169 9.00 -14.47 -1.97
CA ALA A 169 8.15 -15.52 -1.42
C ALA A 169 8.29 -15.61 0.10
N TRP A 170 9.53 -15.79 0.58
CA TRP A 170 9.81 -15.87 2.02
C TRP A 170 9.48 -14.57 2.77
N THR A 171 9.64 -13.40 2.14
CA THR A 171 9.24 -12.13 2.76
C THR A 171 7.73 -12.02 2.93
N SER A 172 6.96 -12.48 1.94
CA SER A 172 5.49 -12.47 1.99
C SER A 172 4.97 -13.41 3.09
N LEU A 173 5.56 -14.60 3.19
CA LEU A 173 5.24 -15.55 4.27
C LEU A 173 5.65 -15.00 5.65
N LEU A 174 6.85 -14.43 5.79
CA LEU A 174 7.29 -13.82 7.05
C LEU A 174 6.39 -12.65 7.49
N GLY A 175 5.92 -11.85 6.53
CA GLY A 175 4.92 -10.82 6.76
C GLY A 175 3.57 -11.38 7.26
N SER A 176 3.20 -12.57 6.81
CA SER A 176 2.00 -13.30 7.22
C SER A 176 2.17 -13.93 8.61
N CYS A 177 3.35 -14.50 8.92
CA CYS A 177 3.67 -14.94 10.28
C CYS A 177 3.54 -13.79 11.28
N ARG A 178 3.91 -12.56 10.90
CA ARG A 178 3.68 -11.37 11.73
C ARG A 178 2.20 -11.09 11.98
N LEU A 179 1.34 -11.25 10.97
CA LEU A 179 -0.09 -11.00 11.11
C LEU A 179 -0.75 -11.98 12.09
N PHE A 180 -0.28 -13.22 12.12
CA PHE A 180 -0.82 -14.30 12.97
C PHE A 180 0.03 -14.61 14.21
N LEU A 181 1.08 -13.82 14.46
CA LEU A 181 2.05 -14.02 15.55
C LEU A 181 2.64 -15.43 15.60
N ASP A 182 2.87 -16.05 14.43
CA ASP A 182 3.49 -17.35 14.30
C ASP A 182 5.01 -17.23 14.45
N GLU A 183 5.47 -17.16 15.70
CA GLU A 183 6.88 -16.97 16.04
C GLU A 183 7.74 -18.12 15.55
N GLU A 184 7.27 -19.36 15.70
CA GLU A 184 8.04 -20.56 15.36
C GLU A 184 8.39 -20.57 13.88
N ARG A 185 7.39 -20.41 13.00
CA ARG A 185 7.65 -20.35 11.55
C ARG A 185 8.50 -19.13 11.19
N ALA A 186 8.26 -17.97 11.83
CA ALA A 186 9.06 -16.77 11.58
C ALA A 186 10.54 -16.95 11.95
N GLU A 187 10.85 -17.57 13.09
CA GLU A 187 12.21 -17.85 13.52
C GLU A 187 12.90 -18.84 12.57
N ARG A 188 12.22 -19.93 12.18
CA ARG A 188 12.77 -20.89 11.21
C ARG A 188 13.12 -20.21 9.88
N ILE A 189 12.24 -19.36 9.36
CA ILE A 189 12.47 -18.65 8.11
C ILE A 189 13.59 -17.61 8.27
N PHE A 190 13.57 -16.82 9.34
CA PHE A 190 14.56 -15.76 9.56
C PHE A 190 15.96 -16.34 9.71
N TRP A 191 16.14 -17.29 10.63
CA TRP A 191 17.45 -17.88 10.93
C TRP A 191 17.91 -18.88 9.87
N GLY A 192 16.98 -19.67 9.30
CA GLY A 192 17.30 -20.73 8.34
C GLY A 192 17.46 -20.23 6.90
N VAL A 193 16.65 -19.26 6.47
CA VAL A 193 16.64 -18.77 5.09
C VAL A 193 17.29 -17.39 4.99
N PHE A 194 16.76 -16.38 5.70
CA PHE A 194 17.24 -15.01 5.52
C PHE A 194 18.69 -14.82 5.97
N GLN A 195 19.08 -15.37 7.12
CA GLN A 195 20.47 -15.22 7.57
C GLN A 195 21.47 -15.97 6.70
N LYS A 196 21.04 -17.02 6.00
CA LYS A 196 21.90 -17.82 5.13
C LYS A 196 21.98 -17.22 3.72
N ASP A 197 20.84 -16.98 3.10
CA ASP A 197 20.74 -16.67 1.67
C ASP A 197 20.61 -15.17 1.41
N TYR A 198 20.08 -14.41 2.38
CA TYR A 198 19.76 -12.97 2.22
C TYR A 198 20.16 -12.11 3.44
N PRO A 199 21.39 -12.22 3.98
CA PRO A 199 21.75 -11.61 5.28
C PRO A 199 21.69 -10.08 5.26
N SER A 200 21.78 -9.43 4.10
CA SER A 200 21.68 -7.97 3.97
C SER A 200 20.24 -7.45 3.78
N PHE A 201 19.24 -8.33 3.72
CA PHE A 201 17.86 -7.94 3.45
C PHE A 201 17.17 -7.36 4.69
N VAL A 202 17.26 -6.04 4.85
CA VAL A 202 16.77 -5.31 6.03
C VAL A 202 15.31 -5.59 6.42
N PRO A 203 14.34 -5.75 5.49
CA PRO A 203 12.95 -5.99 5.87
C PRO A 203 12.75 -7.24 6.74
N SER A 204 13.53 -8.32 6.56
CA SER A 204 13.38 -9.53 7.38
C SER A 204 13.69 -9.27 8.86
N TYR A 205 14.75 -8.49 9.14
CA TYR A 205 15.09 -8.06 10.49
C TYR A 205 13.98 -7.21 11.11
N ILE A 206 13.38 -6.32 10.32
CA ILE A 206 12.31 -5.46 10.81
C ILE A 206 11.07 -6.29 11.15
N ILE A 207 10.68 -7.22 10.28
CA ILE A 207 9.53 -8.07 10.53
C ILE A 207 9.78 -8.95 11.75
N MET A 208 10.94 -9.61 11.85
CA MET A 208 11.27 -10.50 12.98
C MET A 208 11.28 -9.76 14.33
N ALA A 209 11.93 -8.59 14.38
CA ALA A 209 11.95 -7.78 15.59
C ALA A 209 10.57 -7.24 15.97
N ASN A 210 9.71 -6.96 14.98
CA ASN A 210 8.32 -6.57 15.27
C ASN A 210 7.51 -7.74 15.84
N ILE A 211 7.70 -8.97 15.34
CA ILE A 211 7.05 -10.18 15.88
C ILE A 211 7.42 -10.36 17.35
N HIS A 212 8.72 -10.33 17.67
CA HIS A 212 9.16 -10.43 19.06
C HIS A 212 8.61 -9.31 19.95
N ALA A 213 8.55 -8.07 19.46
CA ALA A 213 7.96 -6.96 20.21
C ALA A 213 6.47 -7.17 20.50
N MET A 214 5.70 -7.62 19.50
CA MET A 214 4.26 -7.90 19.65
C MET A 214 3.99 -9.05 20.63
N LEU A 215 4.94 -9.98 20.77
CA LEU A 215 4.89 -11.07 21.76
C LEU A 215 5.52 -10.70 23.12
N GLY A 216 6.07 -9.50 23.27
CA GLY A 216 6.77 -9.07 24.49
C GLY A 216 8.15 -9.71 24.71
N HIS A 217 8.70 -10.39 23.71
CA HIS A 217 10.02 -11.04 23.75
C HIS A 217 11.16 -10.04 23.48
N TRP A 218 11.32 -9.05 24.36
CA TRP A 218 12.26 -7.93 24.19
C TRP A 218 13.73 -8.36 24.05
N ASP A 219 14.16 -9.42 24.74
CA ASP A 219 15.52 -9.94 24.62
C ASP A 219 15.82 -10.47 23.21
N LYS A 220 14.87 -11.22 22.62
CA LYS A 220 14.98 -11.70 21.25
C LYS A 220 14.96 -10.54 20.24
N GLN A 221 14.11 -9.54 20.48
CA GLN A 221 14.10 -8.32 19.67
C GLN A 221 15.48 -7.63 19.67
N GLN A 222 16.09 -7.48 20.84
CA GLN A 222 17.40 -6.87 20.99
C GLN A 222 18.49 -7.66 20.27
N GLN A 223 18.42 -9.00 20.27
CA GLN A 223 19.34 -9.85 19.51
C GLN A 223 19.25 -9.58 17.99
N VAL A 224 18.05 -9.49 17.44
CA VAL A 224 17.85 -9.17 16.00
C VAL A 224 18.40 -7.77 15.67
N TRP A 225 18.22 -6.79 16.55
CA TRP A 225 18.77 -5.44 16.38
C TRP A 225 20.29 -5.37 16.48
N LYS A 226 20.87 -6.12 17.41
CA LYS A 226 22.32 -6.27 17.54
C LYS A 226 22.90 -6.85 16.25
N LEU A 227 22.32 -7.95 15.76
CA LEU A 227 22.74 -8.59 14.51
C LEU A 227 22.65 -7.63 13.30
N LYS A 228 21.54 -6.90 13.18
CA LYS A 228 21.37 -5.86 12.13
C LYS A 228 22.45 -4.78 12.20
N SER A 229 22.83 -4.36 13.42
CA SER A 229 23.88 -3.37 13.66
C SER A 229 25.27 -3.90 13.32
N GLU A 230 25.58 -5.13 13.70
CA GLU A 230 26.83 -5.83 13.36
C GLU A 230 26.99 -5.94 11.83
N ASN A 231 25.89 -6.19 11.12
CA ASN A 231 25.82 -6.20 9.66
C ASN A 231 25.78 -4.80 9.01
N LYS A 232 25.86 -3.72 9.81
CA LYS A 232 25.87 -2.31 9.36
C LYS A 232 24.66 -1.93 8.50
N LEU A 233 23.53 -2.59 8.72
CA LEU A 233 22.32 -2.41 7.92
C LEU A 233 21.52 -1.20 8.39
N LYS A 234 21.07 -0.35 7.44
CA LYS A 234 20.27 0.84 7.73
C LYS A 234 18.79 0.61 7.44
N LYS A 235 17.92 1.00 8.38
CA LYS A 235 16.47 0.99 8.19
C LYS A 235 16.03 2.27 7.47
N ILE A 236 15.09 2.14 6.54
CA ILE A 236 14.42 3.27 5.91
C ILE A 236 13.42 3.85 6.93
N PRO A 237 13.50 5.14 7.28
CA PRO A 237 12.53 5.77 8.18
C PRO A 237 11.15 5.89 7.52
N GLY A 238 10.10 5.79 8.34
CA GLY A 238 8.73 6.03 7.89
C GLY A 238 8.49 7.51 7.65
N LYS A 239 8.10 7.86 6.43
CA LYS A 239 7.82 9.23 5.98
C LYS A 239 6.45 9.30 5.37
N SER A 240 5.70 10.33 5.74
CA SER A 240 4.42 10.65 5.13
C SER A 240 4.50 12.01 4.46
N TRP A 241 3.77 12.20 3.37
CA TRP A 241 3.70 13.48 2.70
C TRP A 241 2.32 13.79 2.14
N ILE A 242 2.08 15.07 1.93
CA ILE A 242 0.86 15.64 1.36
C ILE A 242 1.21 16.80 0.43
N PHE A 243 0.42 16.98 -0.62
CA PHE A 243 0.50 18.14 -1.50
C PHE A 243 -0.58 19.15 -1.15
N VAL A 244 -0.16 20.35 -0.77
CA VAL A 244 -1.05 21.46 -0.39
C VAL A 244 -0.51 22.74 -1.04
N ASN A 245 -1.38 23.54 -1.64
CA ASN A 245 -1.02 24.85 -2.23
C ASN A 245 0.19 24.78 -3.18
N GLY A 246 0.26 23.73 -4.00
CA GLY A 246 1.33 23.52 -4.98
C GLY A 246 2.69 23.11 -4.38
N LYS A 247 2.76 22.84 -3.07
CA LYS A 247 3.98 22.42 -2.38
C LYS A 247 3.80 21.06 -1.73
N MET A 248 4.90 20.31 -1.67
CA MET A 248 4.96 19.04 -0.97
C MET A 248 5.43 19.27 0.46
N HIS A 249 4.67 18.75 1.42
CA HIS A 249 4.97 18.81 2.84
C HIS A 249 5.29 17.41 3.34
N TYR A 250 6.47 17.24 3.92
CA TYR A 250 6.96 15.96 4.43
C TYR A 250 6.93 15.94 5.96
N PHE A 251 6.67 14.76 6.49
CA PHE A 251 6.69 14.48 7.91
C PHE A 251 7.44 13.18 8.17
N VAL A 252 8.32 13.19 9.17
CA VAL A 252 8.93 11.98 9.73
C VAL A 252 8.28 11.64 11.08
N ALA A 253 8.41 10.39 11.52
CA ALA A 253 8.02 10.05 12.89
C ALA A 253 8.89 10.87 13.86
N HIS A 254 8.31 11.36 14.97
CA HIS A 254 9.00 12.25 15.91
C HIS A 254 9.47 13.56 15.27
N GLU A 255 8.63 14.16 14.41
CA GLU A 255 8.92 15.39 13.66
C GLU A 255 9.36 16.55 14.58
N THR A 256 10.31 17.35 14.09
CA THR A 256 10.85 18.52 14.82
C THR A 256 11.06 19.75 13.94
N GLN A 257 11.04 19.61 12.61
CA GLN A 257 11.53 20.66 11.70
C GLN A 257 10.44 21.37 10.90
N HIS A 258 9.22 20.81 10.80
CA HIS A 258 8.17 21.41 10.00
C HIS A 258 7.70 22.76 10.57
N PHE A 259 7.60 23.80 9.73
CA PHE A 259 7.27 25.17 10.17
C PHE A 259 5.93 25.29 10.92
N ALA A 260 4.93 24.49 10.53
CA ALA A 260 3.60 24.47 11.16
C ALA A 260 3.47 23.48 12.32
N LEU A 261 4.56 22.85 12.79
CA LEU A 261 4.50 21.73 13.72
C LEU A 261 3.77 22.04 15.04
N ALA A 262 3.97 23.25 15.59
CA ALA A 262 3.27 23.67 16.81
C ALA A 262 1.74 23.68 16.62
N SER A 263 1.27 24.25 15.52
CA SER A 263 -0.15 24.28 15.16
C SER A 263 -0.70 22.88 14.89
N ILE A 264 0.07 22.04 14.18
CA ILE A 264 -0.30 20.64 13.90
C ILE A 264 -0.45 19.86 15.21
N ARG A 265 0.51 19.98 16.15
CA ARG A 265 0.45 19.28 17.45
C ARG A 265 -0.73 19.76 18.30
N SER A 266 -1.01 21.07 18.30
CA SER A 266 -2.17 21.63 18.99
C SER A 266 -3.48 21.08 18.41
N PHE A 267 -3.63 21.11 17.08
CA PHE A 267 -4.80 20.58 16.39
C PHE A 267 -4.95 19.06 16.58
N HIS A 268 -3.85 18.32 16.56
CA HIS A 268 -3.85 16.88 16.77
C HIS A 268 -4.45 16.49 18.13
N LYS A 269 -4.15 17.23 19.21
CA LYS A 269 -4.77 17.00 20.52
C LYS A 269 -6.30 17.12 20.44
N THR A 270 -6.80 18.19 19.83
CA THR A 270 -8.24 18.39 19.61
C THR A 270 -8.86 17.27 18.78
N VAL A 271 -8.15 16.79 17.75
CA VAL A 271 -8.61 15.65 16.93
C VAL A 271 -8.72 14.39 17.77
N VAL A 272 -7.68 14.06 18.55
CA VAL A 272 -7.64 12.88 19.43
C VAL A 272 -8.77 12.91 20.45
N ASP A 273 -8.99 14.05 21.12
CA ASP A 273 -10.08 14.21 22.09
C ASP A 273 -11.45 13.95 21.43
N LYS A 274 -11.66 14.50 20.23
CA LYS A 274 -12.92 14.31 19.49
C LYS A 274 -13.15 12.86 19.08
N ILE A 275 -12.13 12.17 18.56
CA ILE A 275 -12.30 10.76 18.13
C ILE A 275 -12.41 9.81 19.32
N LYS A 276 -11.81 10.12 20.49
CA LYS A 276 -11.97 9.34 21.72
C LYS A 276 -13.43 9.33 22.20
N VAL A 277 -14.13 10.46 22.09
CA VAL A 277 -15.59 10.53 22.36
C VAL A 277 -16.39 9.61 21.44
N LEU A 278 -15.91 9.38 20.22
CA LEU A 278 -16.53 8.45 19.26
C LEU A 278 -16.13 6.98 19.46
N GLY A 279 -15.32 6.68 20.48
CA GLY A 279 -14.90 5.33 20.84
C GLY A 279 -13.53 4.91 20.33
N TYR A 280 -12.71 5.83 19.81
CA TYR A 280 -11.32 5.53 19.46
C TYR A 280 -10.52 5.16 20.71
N LYS A 281 -9.82 4.02 20.64
CA LYS A 281 -8.84 3.58 21.65
C LYS A 281 -7.53 3.30 20.92
N ALA A 282 -6.44 3.85 21.45
CA ALA A 282 -5.12 3.63 20.88
C ALA A 282 -4.75 2.14 20.99
N ASP A 283 -4.34 1.54 19.88
CA ASP A 283 -3.87 0.15 19.87
C ASP A 283 -2.35 0.12 20.10
N VAL A 284 -1.98 0.10 21.39
CA VAL A 284 -0.58 0.12 21.85
C VAL A 284 0.22 -1.13 21.46
N SER A 285 -0.43 -2.19 20.96
CA SER A 285 0.25 -3.36 20.42
C SER A 285 1.10 -3.04 19.18
N TRP A 286 0.83 -1.92 18.52
CA TRP A 286 1.60 -1.42 17.38
C TRP A 286 2.89 -0.68 17.77
N VAL A 287 3.15 -0.49 19.06
CA VAL A 287 4.38 0.14 19.55
C VAL A 287 5.46 -0.92 19.71
N SER A 288 6.42 -0.92 18.78
CA SER A 288 7.54 -1.88 18.77
C SER A 288 8.70 -1.45 19.67
N LYS A 289 8.44 -0.66 20.72
CA LYS A 289 9.42 -0.11 21.66
C LYS A 289 9.12 -0.60 23.08
N ASN A 290 10.17 -0.96 23.82
CA ASN A 290 10.06 -1.27 25.24
C ASN A 290 10.03 0.03 26.06
N ILE A 291 8.85 0.64 26.16
CA ILE A 291 8.57 1.88 26.90
C ILE A 291 7.34 1.68 27.79
N SER A 292 7.09 2.63 28.70
CA SER A 292 5.92 2.58 29.58
C SER A 292 4.61 2.61 28.77
N GLU A 293 3.53 2.05 29.32
CA GLU A 293 2.21 2.06 28.65
C GLU A 293 1.72 3.49 28.36
N ASP A 294 1.96 4.44 29.27
CA ASP A 294 1.62 5.86 29.07
C ASP A 294 2.41 6.46 27.90
N ASP A 295 3.68 6.09 27.74
CA ASP A 295 4.52 6.56 26.63
C ASP A 295 4.16 5.89 25.28
N LYS A 296 3.53 4.70 25.28
CA LYS A 296 3.12 4.02 24.05
C LYS A 296 2.05 4.80 23.29
N GLU A 297 1.05 5.33 23.99
CA GLU A 297 0.03 6.16 23.33
C GLU A 297 0.63 7.44 22.76
N LEU A 298 1.59 8.05 23.46
CA LEU A 298 2.33 9.21 22.97
C LEU A 298 3.16 8.88 21.74
N ASP A 299 3.85 7.73 21.70
CA ASP A 299 4.64 7.31 20.54
C ASP A 299 3.77 7.16 19.28
N LEU A 300 2.58 6.56 19.41
CA LEU A 300 1.61 6.44 18.32
C LEU A 300 1.17 7.82 17.80
N CYS A 301 1.04 8.79 18.71
CA CYS A 301 0.70 10.16 18.36
C CYS A 301 1.78 10.88 17.53
N GLU A 302 3.02 10.37 17.54
CA GLU A 302 4.16 10.94 16.81
C GLU A 302 4.45 10.24 15.49
N HIS A 303 3.53 9.41 14.99
CA HIS A 303 3.60 8.83 13.66
C HIS A 303 3.39 9.88 12.55
N SER A 304 4.17 9.78 11.46
CA SER A 304 4.16 10.77 10.38
C SER A 304 2.82 10.89 9.65
N GLU A 305 2.04 9.80 9.58
CA GLU A 305 0.68 9.74 9.04
C GLU A 305 -0.25 10.73 9.75
N ARG A 306 -0.14 10.83 11.08
CA ARG A 306 -1.00 11.70 11.89
C ARG A 306 -0.67 13.17 11.64
N TYR A 307 0.62 13.50 11.56
CA TYR A 307 1.06 14.85 11.21
C TYR A 307 0.58 15.26 9.81
N ALA A 308 0.74 14.39 8.81
CA ALA A 308 0.26 14.65 7.45
C ALA A 308 -1.26 14.83 7.39
N LEU A 309 -2.02 13.99 8.11
CA LEU A 309 -3.47 14.10 8.17
C LEU A 309 -3.93 15.38 8.86
N CYS A 310 -3.36 15.70 10.02
CA CYS A 310 -3.68 16.93 10.74
C CYS A 310 -3.37 18.17 9.91
N TYR A 311 -2.22 18.21 9.24
CA TYR A 311 -1.88 19.30 8.33
C TYR A 311 -2.87 19.39 7.15
N GLY A 312 -3.22 18.26 6.54
CA GLY A 312 -4.25 18.21 5.49
C GLY A 312 -5.61 18.72 5.94
N MET A 313 -6.05 18.35 7.15
CA MET A 313 -7.30 18.81 7.74
C MET A 313 -7.33 20.32 8.02
N MET A 314 -6.17 20.94 8.28
CA MET A 314 -6.06 22.37 8.52
C MET A 314 -6.06 23.18 7.23
N GLU A 315 -5.40 22.68 6.18
CA GLU A 315 -5.12 23.48 4.98
C GLU A 315 -6.03 23.15 3.78
N VAL A 316 -6.56 21.92 3.70
CA VAL A 316 -7.40 21.48 2.57
C VAL A 316 -8.86 21.78 2.88
N GLN A 317 -9.40 22.84 2.27
CA GLN A 317 -10.77 23.29 2.51
C GLN A 317 -11.82 22.35 1.91
N GLU A 318 -11.61 21.90 0.67
CA GLU A 318 -12.59 21.13 -0.10
C GLU A 318 -12.00 19.82 -0.63
N GLY A 319 -12.86 18.83 -0.88
CA GLY A 319 -12.47 17.55 -1.44
C GLY A 319 -11.74 16.62 -0.47
N PRO A 320 -11.23 15.48 -0.98
CA PRO A 320 -10.55 14.46 -0.20
C PRO A 320 -9.13 14.88 0.21
N ILE A 321 -8.70 14.48 1.40
CA ILE A 321 -7.33 14.67 1.86
C ILE A 321 -6.49 13.50 1.38
N SER A 322 -5.48 13.76 0.56
CA SER A 322 -4.62 12.73 -0.02
C SER A 322 -3.26 12.67 0.66
N ILE A 323 -2.96 11.54 1.30
CA ILE A 323 -1.73 11.31 2.07
C ILE A 323 -0.98 10.14 1.46
N PHE A 324 0.33 10.26 1.41
CA PHE A 324 1.20 9.22 0.87
C PHE A 324 2.19 8.79 1.95
N LYS A 325 2.46 7.49 2.01
CA LYS A 325 3.36 6.86 2.98
C LYS A 325 4.28 5.88 2.25
N ASN A 326 5.57 5.91 2.60
CA ASN A 326 6.58 5.04 1.99
C ASN A 326 6.63 3.61 2.57
N LEU A 327 5.93 3.36 3.68
CA LEU A 327 5.81 2.08 4.38
C LEU A 327 4.33 1.71 4.52
N ARG A 328 4.02 0.47 4.85
CA ARG A 328 2.64 0.06 5.20
C ARG A 328 2.16 0.84 6.41
N VAL A 329 0.91 1.29 6.39
CA VAL A 329 0.30 2.01 7.52
C VAL A 329 0.14 1.06 8.72
N CYS A 330 0.43 1.52 9.94
CA CYS A 330 0.17 0.71 11.13
C CYS A 330 -1.33 0.64 11.43
N GLY A 331 -1.77 -0.41 12.13
CA GLY A 331 -3.20 -0.63 12.41
C GLY A 331 -3.86 0.47 13.23
N ASP A 332 -3.11 1.03 14.17
CA ASP A 332 -3.58 2.16 14.95
C ASP A 332 -3.76 3.43 14.09
N CYS A 333 -2.80 3.79 13.23
CA CYS A 333 -2.94 4.94 12.31
C CYS A 333 -4.07 4.73 11.30
N HIS A 334 -4.28 3.49 10.85
CA HIS A 334 -5.40 3.13 9.99
C HIS A 334 -6.74 3.37 10.70
N THR A 335 -6.87 2.91 11.95
CA THR A 335 -8.07 3.12 12.78
C THR A 335 -8.28 4.60 13.10
N TYR A 336 -7.20 5.32 13.43
CA TYR A 336 -7.19 6.76 13.63
C TYR A 336 -7.75 7.49 12.39
N ALA A 337 -7.23 7.20 11.19
CA ALA A 337 -7.71 7.83 9.96
C ALA A 337 -9.20 7.56 9.69
N ALA A 338 -9.68 6.34 9.94
CA ALA A 338 -11.09 6.01 9.86
C ALA A 338 -11.93 6.87 10.83
N MET A 339 -11.51 6.95 12.09
CA MET A 339 -12.22 7.72 13.11
C MET A 339 -12.20 9.23 12.84
N VAL A 340 -11.10 9.77 12.30
CA VAL A 340 -11.03 11.16 11.83
C VAL A 340 -12.00 11.40 10.68
N SER A 341 -12.05 10.49 9.70
CA SER A 341 -13.01 10.58 8.60
C SER A 341 -14.45 10.67 9.12
N LYS A 342 -14.81 9.83 10.09
CA LYS A 342 -16.13 9.86 10.76
C LYS A 342 -16.39 11.17 11.50
N ALA A 343 -15.42 11.62 12.30
CA ALA A 343 -15.58 12.77 13.19
C ALA A 343 -15.71 14.10 12.45
N PHE A 344 -15.10 14.20 11.27
CA PHE A 344 -15.03 15.44 10.49
C PHE A 344 -15.77 15.35 9.15
N LEU A 345 -16.47 14.25 8.87
CA LEU A 345 -17.20 14.00 7.62
C LEU A 345 -16.34 14.30 6.39
N ARG A 346 -15.09 13.84 6.44
CA ARG A 346 -14.07 14.12 5.43
C ARG A 346 -13.56 12.81 4.84
N GLU A 347 -13.54 12.73 3.52
CA GLU A 347 -12.89 11.62 2.82
C GLU A 347 -11.37 11.76 2.94
N ILE A 348 -10.70 10.67 3.33
CA ILE A 348 -9.25 10.61 3.43
C ILE A 348 -8.78 9.49 2.51
N ARG A 349 -7.87 9.81 1.59
CA ARG A 349 -7.22 8.85 0.68
C ARG A 349 -5.78 8.68 1.14
N LEU A 350 -5.45 7.54 1.74
CA LEU A 350 -4.09 7.25 2.20
C LEU A 350 -3.49 6.15 1.33
N ARG A 351 -2.44 6.48 0.58
CA ARG A 351 -1.63 5.49 -0.14
C ARG A 351 -0.46 5.07 0.73
N ASP A 352 -0.37 3.78 1.03
CA ASP A 352 0.81 3.21 1.68
C ASP A 352 1.72 2.51 0.66
N SER A 353 2.73 1.77 1.14
CA SER A 353 3.64 1.04 0.24
C SER A 353 2.99 -0.12 -0.52
N VAL A 354 1.74 -0.49 -0.20
CA VAL A 354 1.05 -1.66 -0.72
C VAL A 354 -0.19 -1.27 -1.54
N THR A 355 -1.01 -0.33 -1.04
CA THR A 355 -2.35 -0.10 -1.61
C THR A 355 -2.95 1.25 -1.20
N TRP A 356 -4.15 1.56 -1.69
CA TRP A 356 -4.94 2.69 -1.25
C TRP A 356 -5.94 2.31 -0.16
N HIS A 357 -6.02 3.16 0.85
CA HIS A 357 -7.03 3.15 1.90
C HIS A 357 -7.91 4.37 1.71
N ILE A 358 -9.16 4.16 1.30
CA ILE A 358 -10.16 5.23 1.22
C ILE A 358 -10.99 5.16 2.50
N PHE A 359 -10.81 6.17 3.36
CA PHE A 359 -11.61 6.33 4.57
C PHE A 359 -12.78 7.26 4.32
N LYS A 360 -13.98 6.75 4.58
CA LYS A 360 -15.24 7.48 4.49
C LYS A 360 -16.20 7.00 5.58
N ASP A 361 -16.80 7.93 6.31
CA ASP A 361 -17.82 7.66 7.33
C ASP A 361 -17.38 6.63 8.40
N GLY A 362 -16.08 6.63 8.75
CA GLY A 362 -15.55 5.68 9.75
C GLY A 362 -15.17 4.31 9.22
N LYS A 363 -15.27 4.08 7.90
CA LYS A 363 -14.94 2.82 7.25
C LYS A 363 -13.80 3.03 6.27
N CYS A 364 -12.97 2.01 6.10
CA CYS A 364 -11.96 1.96 5.05
C CYS A 364 -12.40 1.03 3.92
N SER A 365 -12.02 1.32 2.68
CA SER A 365 -12.17 0.42 1.52
C SER A 365 -11.62 -0.99 1.76
N CYS A 366 -10.69 -1.18 2.71
CA CYS A 366 -10.16 -2.49 3.08
C CYS A 366 -11.04 -3.31 4.03
N ASN A 367 -12.14 -2.74 4.56
CA ASN A 367 -12.99 -3.38 5.57
C ASN A 367 -12.22 -3.92 6.79
N GLY A 368 -11.14 -3.24 7.20
CA GLY A 368 -10.29 -3.67 8.30
C GLY A 368 -9.33 -4.82 7.97
N LYS A 369 -9.21 -5.21 6.69
CA LYS A 369 -8.30 -6.24 6.19
C LYS A 369 -7.17 -5.60 5.35
N TRP A 370 -6.47 -4.63 5.95
CA TRP A 370 -5.38 -3.88 5.30
C TRP A 370 -4.10 -4.69 5.21
#